data_AF-A0A919NQG2-F1
#
_entry.id   AF-A0A919NQG2-F1
#
_cell.length_a   1.000
_cell.length_b   1.000
_cell.length_c   1.000
_cell.angle_alpha   90.00
_cell.angle_beta   90.00
_cell.angle_gamma   90.00
#
_symmetry.space_group_name_H-M   'P 1'
#
loop_
_entity.id
_entity.type
_entity.pdbx_description
1 polymer ?
#
loop_
_entity_poly.entity_id
_entity_poly.type
_entity_poly.pdbx_seq_one_letter_code
_entity_poly.pdbx_strand_id
1 'polypeptide(L)'
;MTHAERIDAIRFQVQVPGTQISAELSRRDQIRIDFGSGANYRQLSDSDVEHYLGALARLLFANWLRAYRQTLDEHIVIEPGIDNWQDREFYEAREKIVGQGASADGRIQLIGDGLRNVTVKLAPGTVSRLSEDECADGVRVAAAALIEDYTGQVAELKERIYR
;
A
#
# COMPACT_ATOMS: atom_id res chain seq x y z
N MET A 1 6.48 17.69 -18.59
CA MET A 1 6.27 16.60 -17.63
C MET A 1 5.53 17.16 -16.44
N THR A 2 4.26 16.82 -16.28
CA THR A 2 3.41 17.28 -15.17
C THR A 2 3.70 16.48 -13.90
N HIS A 3 3.27 16.98 -12.73
CA HIS A 3 3.45 16.28 -11.45
C HIS A 3 2.77 14.90 -11.44
N ALA A 4 1.63 14.77 -12.13
CA ALA A 4 0.93 13.50 -12.32
C ALA A 4 1.77 12.50 -13.15
N GLU A 5 2.35 12.95 -14.27
CA GLU A 5 3.21 12.10 -15.13
C GLU A 5 4.46 11.59 -14.40
N ARG A 6 5.02 12.39 -13.47
CA ARG A 6 6.17 11.97 -12.66
C ARG A 6 5.80 10.89 -11.64
N ILE A 7 4.62 10.99 -11.03
CA ILE A 7 4.11 9.99 -10.08
C ILE A 7 3.75 8.69 -10.82
N ASP A 8 3.20 8.78 -12.03
CA ASP A 8 2.87 7.59 -12.82
C ASP A 8 4.10 6.86 -13.37
N ALA A 9 5.23 7.57 -13.51
CA ALA A 9 6.52 6.98 -13.86
C ALA A 9 7.22 6.28 -12.68
N ILE A 10 6.69 6.40 -11.47
CA ILE A 10 7.27 5.77 -10.28
C ILE A 10 7.11 4.25 -10.40
N ARG A 11 8.25 3.56 -10.42
CA ARG A 11 8.35 2.12 -10.41
C ARG A 11 9.29 1.70 -9.29
N PHE A 12 8.80 0.88 -8.36
CA PHE A 12 9.63 0.27 -7.33
C PHE A 12 9.50 -1.23 -7.37
N GLN A 13 10.62 -1.91 -7.19
CA GLN A 13 10.63 -3.31 -6.84
C GLN A 13 11.20 -3.45 -5.43
N VAL A 14 10.54 -4.25 -4.60
CA VAL A 14 10.97 -4.58 -3.25
C VAL A 14 10.97 -6.09 -3.09
N GLN A 15 11.83 -6.59 -2.21
CA GLN A 15 11.95 -8.01 -1.91
C GLN A 15 12.02 -8.16 -0.40
N VAL A 16 11.33 -9.17 0.15
CA VAL A 16 11.44 -9.46 1.58
C VAL A 16 12.83 -10.02 1.86
N PRO A 17 13.61 -9.41 2.79
CA PRO A 17 14.96 -9.86 3.10
C PRO A 17 15.01 -11.36 3.45
N GLY A 18 15.96 -12.08 2.85
CA GLY A 18 16.16 -13.51 3.09
C GLY A 18 15.17 -14.44 2.37
N THR A 19 14.29 -13.92 1.51
CA THR A 19 13.34 -14.70 0.71
C THR A 19 13.46 -14.37 -0.77
N GLN A 20 12.80 -15.12 -1.65
CA GLN A 20 12.63 -14.75 -3.07
C GLN A 20 11.34 -13.97 -3.34
N ILE A 21 10.52 -13.73 -2.32
CA ILE A 21 9.22 -13.10 -2.47
C ILE A 21 9.43 -11.60 -2.67
N SER A 22 8.90 -11.08 -3.76
CA SER A 22 9.03 -9.69 -4.18
C SER A 22 7.71 -9.09 -4.59
N ALA A 23 7.66 -7.76 -4.58
CA ALA A 23 6.55 -7.00 -5.12
C ALA A 23 7.07 -5.84 -5.95
N GLU A 24 6.33 -5.50 -6.99
CA GLU A 24 6.56 -4.35 -7.83
C GLU A 24 5.34 -3.43 -7.74
N LEU A 25 5.56 -2.14 -7.49
CA LEU A 25 4.57 -1.10 -7.66
C LEU A 25 4.90 -0.31 -8.92
N SER A 26 3.92 -0.15 -9.80
CA SER A 26 4.02 0.65 -11.02
C SER A 26 2.75 1.50 -11.19
N ARG A 27 2.83 2.59 -11.98
CA ARG A 27 1.67 3.46 -12.31
C ARG A 27 0.83 3.85 -11.09
N ARG A 28 1.50 4.15 -9.96
CA ARG A 28 0.93 4.60 -8.68
C ARG A 28 0.11 3.57 -7.89
N ASP A 29 -0.56 2.61 -8.53
CA ASP A 29 -1.49 1.67 -7.89
C ASP A 29 -1.37 0.21 -8.37
N GLN A 30 -0.59 -0.05 -9.41
CA GLN A 30 -0.46 -1.39 -9.97
C GLN A 30 0.58 -2.18 -9.19
N ILE A 31 0.10 -3.10 -8.36
CA ILE A 31 0.94 -4.02 -7.58
C ILE A 31 1.01 -5.37 -8.28
N ARG A 32 2.22 -5.84 -8.54
CA ARG A 32 2.52 -7.21 -8.96
C ARG A 32 3.30 -7.89 -7.83
N ILE A 33 2.91 -9.09 -7.45
CA ILE A 33 3.61 -9.91 -6.46
C ILE A 33 4.16 -11.13 -7.18
N ASP A 34 5.38 -11.51 -6.80
CA ASP A 34 6.08 -12.67 -7.34
C ASP A 34 6.67 -13.42 -6.15
N PHE A 35 6.25 -14.66 -5.91
CA PHE A 35 6.77 -15.43 -4.78
C PHE A 35 8.14 -16.07 -5.11
N GLY A 36 8.64 -15.91 -6.33
CA GLY A 36 9.90 -16.44 -6.82
C GLY A 36 9.76 -17.81 -7.47
N SER A 37 10.69 -18.16 -8.36
CA SER A 37 10.69 -19.44 -9.08
C SER A 37 10.75 -20.63 -8.12
N GLY A 38 9.60 -21.21 -7.80
CA GLY A 38 9.49 -22.46 -7.04
C GLY A 38 9.73 -22.34 -5.54
N ALA A 39 9.70 -21.15 -4.95
CA ALA A 39 9.75 -21.00 -3.49
C ALA A 39 8.41 -21.44 -2.89
N ASN A 40 8.16 -22.75 -2.86
CA ASN A 40 7.36 -23.44 -1.85
C ASN A 40 6.06 -22.75 -1.40
N TYR A 41 5.34 -22.02 -2.26
CA TYR A 41 4.09 -21.35 -1.89
C TYR A 41 3.14 -22.33 -1.19
N ARG A 42 3.08 -23.57 -1.71
CA ARG A 42 2.32 -24.69 -1.13
C ARG A 42 2.83 -25.21 0.22
N GLN A 43 4.06 -24.92 0.62
CA GLN A 43 4.62 -25.27 1.93
C GLN A 43 4.54 -24.12 2.93
N LEU A 44 4.22 -22.90 2.48
CA LEU A 44 3.96 -21.79 3.37
C LEU A 44 2.63 -22.00 4.07
N SER A 45 2.57 -21.61 5.34
CA SER A 45 1.29 -21.47 6.03
C SER A 45 0.62 -20.15 5.64
N ASP A 46 -0.69 -20.04 5.89
CA ASP A 46 -1.38 -18.75 5.73
C ASP A 46 -0.68 -17.65 6.56
N SER A 47 -0.16 -17.97 7.75
CA SER A 47 0.56 -17.02 8.60
C SER A 47 1.89 -16.56 8.00
N ASP A 48 2.61 -17.43 7.30
CA ASP A 48 3.86 -17.05 6.62
C ASP A 48 3.56 -16.09 5.48
N VAL A 49 2.52 -16.38 4.70
CA VAL A 49 2.08 -15.51 3.59
C VAL A 49 1.56 -14.17 4.12
N GLU A 50 0.75 -14.14 5.18
CA GLU A 50 0.36 -12.89 5.86
C GLU A 50 1.58 -12.06 6.27
N HIS A 51 2.59 -12.72 6.86
CA HIS A 51 3.81 -12.06 7.32
C HIS A 51 4.59 -11.44 6.15
N TYR A 52 4.83 -12.20 5.09
CA TYR A 52 5.58 -11.74 3.92
C TYR A 52 4.86 -10.63 3.16
N LEU A 53 3.55 -10.77 2.93
CA LEU A 53 2.75 -9.74 2.29
C LEU A 53 2.70 -8.45 3.12
N GLY A 54 2.58 -8.57 4.45
CA GLY A 54 2.68 -7.43 5.36
C GLY A 54 4.04 -6.74 5.30
N ALA A 55 5.14 -7.50 5.19
CA ALA A 55 6.48 -6.95 5.01
C ALA A 55 6.63 -6.22 3.67
N LEU A 56 6.15 -6.81 2.57
CA LEU A 56 6.14 -6.19 1.25
C LEU A 56 5.35 -4.88 1.24
N ALA A 57 4.15 -4.88 1.82
CA ALA A 57 3.31 -3.68 1.89
C ALA A 57 4.01 -2.52 2.62
N ARG A 58 4.69 -2.80 3.75
CA ARG A 58 5.49 -1.80 4.47
C ARG A 58 6.66 -1.28 3.64
N LEU A 59 7.37 -2.15 2.93
CA LEU A 59 8.49 -1.77 2.07
C LEU A 59 8.03 -0.90 0.89
N LEU A 60 6.94 -1.29 0.23
CA LEU A 60 6.32 -0.52 -0.86
C LEU A 60 5.88 0.85 -0.36
N PHE A 61 5.19 0.91 0.78
CA PHE A 61 4.75 2.18 1.35
C PHE A 61 5.92 3.09 1.73
N ALA A 62 6.95 2.55 2.38
CA ALA A 62 8.13 3.33 2.75
C ALA A 62 8.82 3.94 1.51
N ASN A 63 8.93 3.18 0.42
CA ASN A 63 9.50 3.67 -0.84
C ASN A 63 8.59 4.69 -1.53
N TRP A 64 7.28 4.44 -1.58
CA TRP A 64 6.30 5.38 -2.12
C TRP A 64 6.32 6.71 -1.36
N LEU A 65 6.33 6.68 -0.03
CA LEU A 65 6.39 7.87 0.81
C LEU A 65 7.68 8.66 0.59
N ARG A 66 8.82 7.98 0.45
CA ARG A 66 10.10 8.64 0.13
C ARG A 66 10.06 9.36 -1.21
N ALA A 67 9.58 8.70 -2.26
CA ALA A 67 9.50 9.32 -3.58
C ALA A 67 8.45 10.42 -3.66
N TYR A 68 7.32 10.25 -2.97
CA TYR A 68 6.32 11.29 -2.82
C TYR A 68 6.92 12.54 -2.14
N ARG A 69 7.66 12.36 -1.03
CA ARG A 69 8.37 13.46 -0.35
C ARG A 69 9.42 14.12 -1.24
N GLN A 70 10.24 13.34 -1.96
CA GLN A 70 11.22 13.91 -2.89
C GLN A 70 10.56 14.74 -4.00
N THR A 71 9.39 14.30 -4.49
CA THR A 71 8.64 15.04 -5.51
C THR A 71 8.01 16.32 -4.94
N LEU A 72 7.64 16.33 -3.65
CA LEU A 72 7.18 17.52 -2.95
C LEU A 72 8.35 18.48 -2.65
N ASP A 73 9.47 18.00 -2.13
CA ASP A 73 10.64 18.82 -1.78
C ASP A 73 11.26 19.52 -3.01
N GLU A 74 11.13 18.95 -4.20
CA GLU A 74 11.58 19.60 -5.45
C GLU A 74 10.65 20.73 -5.95
N HIS A 75 9.42 20.81 -5.43
CA HIS A 75 8.41 21.81 -5.84
C HIS A 75 7.93 22.70 -4.69
N ILE A 76 8.33 22.38 -3.46
CA ILE A 76 8.07 23.17 -2.27
C ILE A 76 9.39 23.87 -1.90
N VAL A 77 9.50 25.14 -2.31
CA VAL A 77 10.17 26.11 -1.44
C VAL A 77 9.47 25.95 -0.10
N ILE A 78 10.14 25.36 0.89
CA ILE A 78 9.67 25.41 2.26
C ILE A 78 9.70 26.89 2.61
N GLU A 79 8.60 27.60 2.37
CA GLU A 79 8.34 28.80 3.14
C GLU A 79 8.28 28.31 4.60
N PRO A 80 9.14 28.84 5.47
CA PRO A 80 9.23 28.38 6.84
C PRO A 80 7.93 28.76 7.55
N GLY A 81 6.99 27.83 7.63
CA GLY A 81 5.72 28.04 8.30
C GLY A 81 4.72 26.93 8.02
N ILE A 82 4.57 26.00 8.96
CA ILE A 82 3.25 25.44 9.24
C ILE A 82 2.43 26.62 9.79
N ASP A 83 1.88 27.45 8.91
CA ASP A 83 1.37 28.79 9.30
C ASP A 83 -0.16 28.83 9.45
N ASN A 84 -0.87 27.74 9.19
CA ASN A 84 -2.29 27.62 9.51
C ASN A 84 -2.59 26.33 10.32
N TRP A 85 -3.51 26.46 11.27
CA TRP A 85 -3.93 25.36 12.16
C TRP A 85 -4.66 24.24 11.40
N GLN A 86 -5.28 24.56 10.27
CA GLN A 86 -6.05 23.63 9.44
C GLN A 86 -5.14 22.58 8.76
N ASP A 87 -3.96 22.98 8.29
CA ASP A 87 -2.95 22.11 7.69
C ASP A 87 -2.42 21.13 8.72
N ARG A 88 -2.10 21.64 9.92
CA ARG A 88 -1.69 20.78 11.04
C ARG A 88 -2.78 19.77 11.39
N GLU A 89 -4.02 20.22 11.54
CA GLU A 89 -5.15 19.35 11.81
C GLU A 89 -5.36 18.32 10.70
N PHE A 90 -5.22 18.72 9.43
CA PHE A 90 -5.34 17.83 8.28
C PHE A 90 -4.28 16.74 8.30
N TYR A 91 -3.00 17.07 8.51
CA TYR A 91 -1.94 16.07 8.58
C TYR A 91 -2.10 15.13 9.79
N GLU A 92 -2.42 15.66 10.96
CA GLU A 92 -2.65 14.85 12.17
C GLU A 92 -3.87 13.92 12.04
N ALA A 93 -4.95 14.37 11.39
CA ALA A 93 -6.13 13.56 11.15
C ALA A 93 -5.92 12.53 10.04
N ARG A 94 -5.20 12.89 8.97
CA ARG A 94 -4.88 11.99 7.85
C ARG A 94 -4.05 10.79 8.32
N GLU A 95 -3.15 10.99 9.28
CA GLU A 95 -2.35 9.90 9.85
C GLU A 95 -3.16 8.86 10.61
N LYS A 96 -4.40 9.19 11.02
CA LYS A 96 -5.31 8.31 11.76
C LYS A 96 -6.35 7.61 10.88
N ILE A 97 -6.35 7.88 9.58
CA ILE A 97 -7.26 7.22 8.64
C ILE A 97 -6.91 5.74 8.58
N VAL A 98 -7.91 4.89 8.84
CA VAL A 98 -7.79 3.44 8.69
C VAL A 98 -8.50 3.05 7.41
N GLY A 99 -7.71 2.69 6.40
CA GLY A 99 -8.21 2.12 5.16
C GLY A 99 -8.38 0.62 5.27
N GLN A 100 -9.34 0.07 4.53
CA GLN A 100 -9.55 -1.38 4.41
C GLN A 100 -9.80 -1.77 2.96
N GLY A 101 -9.35 -2.96 2.58
CA GLY A 101 -9.63 -3.56 1.29
C GLY A 101 -9.70 -5.08 1.38
N ALA A 102 -10.48 -5.69 0.50
CA ALA A 102 -10.66 -7.13 0.47
C ALA A 102 -10.65 -7.68 -0.96
N SER A 103 -10.24 -8.93 -1.13
CA SER A 103 -10.40 -9.66 -2.38
C SER A 103 -11.89 -9.93 -2.64
N ALA A 104 -12.25 -10.13 -3.92
CA ALA A 104 -13.65 -10.34 -4.32
C ALA A 104 -14.31 -11.56 -3.64
N ASP A 105 -13.52 -12.58 -3.30
CA ASP A 105 -13.96 -13.78 -2.60
C ASP A 105 -13.86 -13.69 -1.07
N GLY A 106 -13.44 -12.53 -0.55
CA GLY A 106 -13.29 -12.25 0.88
C GLY A 106 -12.18 -13.02 1.59
N ARG A 107 -11.33 -13.76 0.86
CA ARG A 107 -10.25 -14.57 1.46
C ARG A 107 -9.05 -13.74 1.90
N ILE A 108 -8.83 -12.59 1.29
CA ILE A 108 -7.68 -11.73 1.55
C ILE A 108 -8.19 -10.37 2.00
N GLN A 109 -7.75 -9.91 3.16
CA GLN A 109 -8.09 -8.60 3.70
C GLN A 109 -6.82 -7.83 4.01
N LEU A 110 -6.78 -6.58 3.57
CA LEU A 110 -5.73 -5.61 3.86
C LEU A 110 -6.32 -4.50 4.72
N ILE A 111 -5.61 -4.13 5.78
CA ILE A 111 -5.98 -3.03 6.68
C ILE A 111 -4.76 -2.13 6.82
N GLY A 112 -4.91 -0.84 6.53
CA GLY A 112 -3.84 0.15 6.58
C GLY A 112 -4.13 1.28 7.56
N ASP A 113 -3.29 1.46 8.58
CA ASP A 113 -3.34 2.60 9.51
C ASP A 113 -2.44 3.73 9.01
N GLY A 114 -3.03 4.84 8.56
CA GLY A 114 -2.35 5.97 7.93
C GLY A 114 -1.49 5.56 6.72
N LEU A 115 -1.76 4.37 6.18
CA LEU A 115 -0.91 3.56 5.28
C LEU A 115 0.50 3.22 5.82
N ARG A 116 0.86 3.61 7.05
CA ARG A 116 2.15 3.33 7.70
C ARG A 116 2.26 1.87 8.13
N ASN A 117 1.18 1.32 8.63
CA ASN A 117 1.09 -0.06 9.08
C ASN A 117 0.03 -0.78 8.26
N VAL A 118 0.47 -1.58 7.28
CA VAL A 118 -0.43 -2.47 6.55
C VAL A 118 -0.37 -3.86 7.18
N THR A 119 -1.53 -4.37 7.55
CA THR A 119 -1.74 -5.74 8.00
C THR A 119 -2.48 -6.51 6.92
N VAL A 120 -2.02 -7.73 6.66
CA VAL A 120 -2.67 -8.66 5.73
C VAL A 120 -3.27 -9.79 6.56
N LYS A 121 -4.50 -10.16 6.22
CA LYS A 121 -5.22 -11.29 6.81
C LYS A 121 -5.73 -12.21 5.73
N LEU A 122 -5.49 -13.50 5.91
CA LEU A 122 -5.97 -14.56 5.06
C LEU A 122 -7.04 -15.36 5.80
N ALA A 123 -8.12 -15.72 5.09
CA ALA A 123 -9.06 -16.69 5.60
C ALA A 123 -8.36 -18.06 5.76
N PRO A 124 -8.73 -18.88 6.76
CA PRO A 124 -8.07 -20.17 6.97
C PRO A 124 -8.12 -21.10 5.75
N GLY A 125 -6.96 -21.67 5.41
CA GLY A 125 -6.75 -22.53 4.25
C GLY A 125 -6.85 -21.77 2.94
N THR A 126 -6.34 -20.54 2.88
CA THR A 126 -6.31 -19.77 1.62
C THR A 126 -5.15 -20.24 0.74
N VAL A 127 -3.96 -20.40 1.31
CA VAL A 127 -2.76 -20.87 0.59
C VAL A 127 -2.92 -22.29 0.03
N SER A 128 -3.71 -23.14 0.70
CA SER A 128 -4.01 -24.48 0.20
C SER A 128 -5.05 -24.49 -0.92
N ARG A 129 -5.90 -23.46 -1.02
CA ARG A 129 -6.98 -23.39 -2.01
C ARG A 129 -6.59 -22.61 -3.25
N LEU A 130 -5.92 -21.48 -3.08
CA LEU A 130 -5.50 -20.63 -4.17
C LEU A 130 -4.15 -21.10 -4.71
N SER A 131 -3.98 -20.97 -6.01
CA SER A 131 -2.66 -20.93 -6.65
C SER A 131 -1.92 -19.65 -6.28
N GLU A 132 -0.63 -19.61 -6.59
CA GLU A 132 0.19 -18.42 -6.40
C GLU A 132 -0.39 -17.21 -7.15
N ASP A 133 -0.75 -17.41 -8.42
CA ASP A 133 -1.33 -16.37 -9.28
C ASP A 133 -2.67 -15.86 -8.73
N GLU A 134 -3.56 -16.77 -8.31
CA GLU A 134 -4.85 -16.40 -7.70
C GLU A 134 -4.66 -15.63 -6.39
N CYS A 135 -3.67 -16.00 -5.58
CA CYS A 135 -3.34 -15.28 -4.37
C CYS A 135 -2.79 -13.88 -4.69
N ALA A 136 -1.87 -13.78 -5.66
CA ALA A 136 -1.31 -12.51 -6.10
C ALA A 136 -2.39 -11.56 -6.64
N ASP A 137 -3.31 -12.08 -7.45
CA ASP A 137 -4.45 -11.33 -7.95
C ASP A 137 -5.42 -10.91 -6.84
N GLY A 138 -5.69 -11.80 -5.88
CA GLY A 138 -6.52 -11.48 -4.72
C GLY A 138 -5.92 -10.34 -3.88
N VAL A 139 -4.60 -10.36 -3.66
CA VAL A 139 -3.89 -9.27 -2.97
C VAL A 139 -3.94 -7.98 -3.77
N ARG A 140 -3.75 -8.04 -5.09
CA ARG A 140 -3.85 -6.86 -5.97
C ARG A 140 -5.23 -6.21 -5.87
N VAL A 141 -6.30 -7.01 -5.91
CA VAL A 141 -7.69 -6.52 -5.76
C VAL A 141 -7.88 -5.89 -4.38
N ALA A 142 -7.46 -6.58 -3.32
CA ALA A 142 -7.58 -6.05 -1.96
C ALA A 142 -6.78 -4.76 -1.74
N ALA A 143 -5.60 -4.64 -2.35
CA ALA A 143 -4.78 -3.44 -2.27
C ALA A 143 -5.38 -2.25 -3.02
N ALA A 144 -5.96 -2.49 -4.21
CA ALA A 144 -6.69 -1.45 -4.95
C ALA A 144 -7.87 -0.92 -4.13
N ALA A 145 -8.66 -1.82 -3.53
CA ALA A 145 -9.77 -1.46 -2.65
C ALA A 145 -9.31 -0.66 -1.42
N LEU A 146 -8.18 -1.05 -0.80
CA LEU A 146 -7.57 -0.32 0.32
C LEU A 146 -7.18 1.12 -0.08
N ILE A 147 -6.58 1.29 -1.27
CA ILE A 147 -6.16 2.59 -1.78
C ILE A 147 -7.40 3.46 -2.07
N GLU A 148 -8.42 2.89 -2.72
CA GLU A 148 -9.68 3.58 -3.01
C GLU A 148 -10.35 4.07 -1.72
N ASP A 149 -10.53 3.20 -0.73
CA ASP A 149 -11.12 3.55 0.57
C ASP A 149 -10.30 4.65 1.28
N TYR A 150 -8.97 4.49 1.36
CA TYR A 150 -8.11 5.50 1.97
C TYR A 150 -8.20 6.86 1.26
N THR A 151 -8.17 6.87 -0.07
CA THR A 151 -8.23 8.13 -0.85
C THR A 151 -9.58 8.81 -0.76
N GLY A 152 -10.68 8.04 -0.71
CA GLY A 152 -12.01 8.54 -0.42
C GLY A 152 -12.08 9.24 0.93
N GLN A 153 -11.61 8.58 1.99
CA GLN A 153 -11.57 9.15 3.35
C GLN A 153 -10.67 10.41 3.43
N VAL A 154 -9.56 10.46 2.69
CA VAL A 154 -8.72 11.66 2.60
C VAL A 154 -9.44 12.81 1.90
N ALA A 155 -10.21 12.53 0.84
CA ALA A 155 -10.99 13.56 0.14
C ALA A 155 -12.07 14.15 1.07
N GLU A 156 -12.82 13.30 1.76
CA GLU A 156 -13.81 13.72 2.78
C GLU A 156 -13.16 14.55 3.90
N LEU A 157 -11.97 14.14 4.36
CA LEU A 157 -11.23 14.88 5.38
C LEU A 157 -10.82 16.29 4.90
N LYS A 158 -10.39 16.43 3.64
CA LYS A 158 -10.06 17.74 3.05
C LYS A 158 -11.30 18.63 2.99
N GLU A 159 -12.41 18.10 2.51
CA GLU A 159 -13.69 18.84 2.46
C GLU A 159 -14.14 19.30 3.83
N ARG A 160 -13.90 18.51 4.89
CA ARG A 160 -14.27 18.89 6.25
C ARG A 160 -13.42 20.01 6.84
N ILE A 161 -12.12 20.02 6.58
CA ILE A 161 -11.16 20.92 7.24
C ILE A 161 -11.00 22.25 6.50
N TYR A 162 -11.05 22.25 5.16
CA TYR A 162 -10.78 23.41 4.32
C TYR A 162 -12.03 24.08 3.73
N ARG A 163 -13.22 23.67 4.18
CA ARG A 163 -14.48 24.31 3.80
C ARG A 163 -14.74 25.59 4.60
#